data_AF-A0A2H3BY92-F1
#
_entry.id   AF-A0A2H3BY92-F1
#
_cell.length_a   1.000
_cell.length_b   1.000
_cell.length_c   1.000
_cell.angle_alpha   90.00
_cell.angle_beta   90.00
_cell.angle_gamma   90.00
#
_symmetry.space_group_name_H-M   'P 1'
#
loop_
_entity.id
_entity.type
_entity.pdbx_description
1 polymer ?
#
loop_
_entity_poly.entity_id
_entity_poly.type
_entity_poly.pdbx_seq_one_letter_code
_entity_poly.pdbx_strand_id
1 'polypeptide(L)'
;VFHDESCVHANDQCNFVWMWKGEQPLQNKSHGCIIHISDFIIEHCGKLALSKEEIAQQEKLLPHPSQTQRIIYPDAGGASWWDMPQLIEQTKDTIKIFDVKYLKGVTIFIFDCSSTYEAFASDVLLTHKMN
;
A
#
# COMPACT_ATOMS: atom_id res chain seq x y z
N VAL A 1 -8.86 -3.91 11.48
CA VAL A 1 -8.29 -3.75 10.12
C VAL A 1 -6.81 -3.49 10.32
N PHE A 2 -5.97 -4.38 9.80
CA PHE A 2 -4.52 -4.27 9.91
C PHE A 2 -3.99 -3.65 8.63
N HIS A 3 -2.99 -2.79 8.77
CA HIS A 3 -2.29 -2.18 7.65
C HIS A 3 -0.81 -2.55 7.73
N ASP A 4 -0.21 -2.78 6.58
CA ASP A 4 1.23 -3.05 6.48
C ASP A 4 1.73 -2.69 5.07
N GLU A 5 3.06 -2.55 4.97
CA GLU A 5 3.78 -2.21 3.76
C GLU A 5 4.81 -3.30 3.44
N SER A 6 4.90 -3.67 2.17
CA SER A 6 5.94 -4.59 1.69
C SER A 6 6.59 -4.02 0.44
N CYS A 7 7.92 -4.10 0.40
CA CYS A 7 8.69 -3.78 -0.80
C CYS A 7 9.18 -5.08 -1.44
N VAL A 8 9.03 -5.21 -2.75
CA VAL A 8 9.65 -6.26 -3.55
C VAL A 8 10.43 -5.62 -4.67
N HIS A 9 11.60 -6.16 -4.99
CA HIS A 9 12.43 -5.63 -6.05
C HIS A 9 12.25 -6.47 -7.32
N ALA A 10 12.34 -5.84 -8.49
CA ALA A 10 12.18 -6.52 -9.77
C ALA A 10 13.15 -7.71 -9.95
N ASN A 11 14.31 -7.65 -9.29
CA ASN A 11 15.32 -8.69 -9.31
C ASN A 11 15.35 -9.55 -8.02
N ASP A 12 14.33 -9.53 -7.16
CA ASP A 12 14.19 -10.46 -6.01
C ASP A 12 13.90 -11.92 -6.45
N GLN A 13 14.30 -12.30 -7.67
CA GLN A 13 13.98 -13.57 -8.30
C GLN A 13 14.85 -14.74 -7.80
N CYS A 14 14.45 -15.94 -8.23
CA CYS A 14 14.98 -17.22 -7.80
C CYS A 14 16.53 -17.30 -7.78
N ASN A 15 17.08 -17.74 -6.65
CA ASN A 15 18.52 -17.98 -6.45
C ASN A 15 19.13 -19.07 -7.38
N PHE A 16 18.32 -19.70 -8.22
CA PHE A 16 18.72 -20.78 -9.10
C PHE A 16 18.46 -20.40 -10.56
N VAL A 17 19.48 -20.56 -11.40
CA VAL A 17 19.32 -20.45 -12.86
C VAL A 17 19.90 -21.69 -13.52
N TRP A 18 19.18 -22.22 -14.51
CA TRP A 18 19.63 -23.36 -15.31
C TRP A 18 20.64 -22.89 -16.35
N MET A 19 21.84 -23.46 -16.34
CA MET A 19 22.90 -23.09 -17.26
C MET A 19 23.71 -24.30 -17.72
N TRP A 20 24.41 -24.12 -18.84
CA TRP A 20 25.33 -25.13 -19.34
C TRP A 20 26.58 -25.22 -18.47
N LYS A 21 27.19 -26.42 -18.45
CA LYS A 21 28.40 -26.68 -17.66
C LYS A 21 29.55 -25.83 -18.19
N GLY A 22 30.09 -24.95 -17.33
CA GLY A 22 31.21 -24.06 -17.65
C GLY A 22 30.82 -22.60 -17.84
N GLU A 23 29.52 -22.27 -17.83
CA GLU A 23 29.05 -20.88 -17.86
C GLU A 23 28.97 -20.29 -16.45
N GLN A 24 29.18 -18.97 -16.33
CA GLN A 24 28.98 -18.22 -15.09
C GLN A 24 27.69 -17.41 -15.18
N PRO A 25 26.85 -17.41 -14.13
CA PRO A 25 25.59 -16.69 -14.18
C PRO A 25 25.89 -15.20 -14.09
N LEU A 26 25.51 -14.46 -15.13
CA LEU A 26 25.60 -13.00 -15.13
C LEU A 26 24.29 -12.45 -14.55
N GLN A 27 24.18 -12.42 -13.22
CA GLN A 27 23.08 -11.74 -12.56
C GLN A 27 23.37 -10.25 -12.51
N ASN A 28 22.36 -9.43 -12.84
CA ASN A 28 22.48 -8.00 -12.65
C ASN A 28 22.58 -7.74 -11.14
N LYS A 29 23.63 -7.05 -10.70
CA LYS A 29 23.88 -6.80 -9.27
C LYS A 29 22.94 -5.76 -8.66
N SER A 30 22.21 -5.02 -9.49
CA SER A 30 21.21 -4.08 -9.01
C SER A 30 19.94 -4.82 -8.58
N HIS A 31 19.27 -4.31 -7.55
CA HIS A 31 17.97 -4.81 -7.16
C HIS A 31 16.88 -4.54 -8.22
N GLY A 32 17.17 -3.74 -9.25
CA GLY A 32 16.18 -3.32 -10.24
C GLY A 32 15.26 -2.26 -9.66
N CYS A 33 14.03 -2.18 -10.17
CA CYS A 33 13.01 -1.26 -9.67
C CYS A 33 12.36 -1.79 -8.39
N ILE A 34 12.22 -0.96 -7.36
CA ILE A 34 11.38 -1.26 -6.20
C ILE A 34 9.90 -1.16 -6.59
N ILE A 35 9.15 -2.18 -6.19
CA ILE A 35 7.69 -2.24 -6.19
C ILE A 35 7.27 -2.15 -4.73
N HIS A 36 6.73 -1.01 -4.33
CA HIS A 36 6.22 -0.82 -2.97
C HIS A 36 4.72 -1.08 -2.97
N ILE A 37 4.28 -1.95 -2.09
CA ILE A 37 2.89 -2.40 -1.95
C ILE A 37 2.43 -2.04 -0.55
N SER A 38 1.31 -1.33 -0.46
CA SER A 38 0.67 -0.95 0.79
C SER A 38 -0.78 -1.43 0.76
N ASP A 39 -1.27 -2.09 1.80
CA ASP A 39 -2.64 -2.61 1.82
C ASP A 39 -3.25 -2.74 3.22
N PHE A 40 -4.58 -2.81 3.27
CA PHE A 40 -5.35 -3.09 4.47
C PHE A 40 -5.97 -4.48 4.41
N ILE A 41 -5.77 -5.27 5.46
CA ILE A 41 -6.31 -6.62 5.59
C ILE A 41 -7.22 -6.77 6.81
N ILE A 42 -8.14 -7.71 6.71
CA ILE A 42 -9.05 -8.12 7.77
C ILE A 42 -8.96 -9.65 7.89
N GLU A 43 -8.88 -10.13 9.12
CA GLU A 43 -8.67 -11.55 9.45
C GLU A 43 -9.57 -12.53 8.66
N HIS A 44 -10.86 -12.24 8.52
CA HIS A 44 -11.81 -13.17 7.92
C HIS A 44 -11.89 -13.11 6.39
N CYS A 45 -11.41 -12.05 5.73
CA CYS A 45 -11.51 -11.90 4.27
C CYS A 45 -10.17 -11.61 3.58
N GLY A 46 -9.07 -11.49 4.33
CA GLY A 46 -7.79 -11.03 3.81
C GLY A 46 -7.91 -9.59 3.33
N LYS A 47 -7.64 -9.35 2.05
CA LYS A 47 -7.66 -8.01 1.44
C LYS A 47 -9.04 -7.35 1.52
N LEU A 48 -9.08 -6.10 1.95
CA LEU A 48 -10.32 -5.33 1.96
C LEU A 48 -10.66 -4.80 0.56
N ALA A 49 -11.59 -5.48 -0.10
CA ALA A 49 -12.13 -5.09 -1.40
C ALA A 49 -13.64 -5.32 -1.47
N LEU A 50 -14.31 -4.55 -2.33
CA LEU A 50 -15.72 -4.73 -2.66
C LEU A 50 -15.90 -5.87 -3.68
N SER A 51 -16.99 -6.60 -3.56
CA SER A 51 -17.48 -7.56 -4.55
C SER A 51 -17.95 -6.85 -5.83
N LYS A 52 -18.09 -7.60 -6.92
CA LYS A 52 -18.56 -7.04 -8.20
C LYS A 52 -19.98 -6.48 -8.07
N GLU A 53 -20.81 -7.12 -7.26
CA GLU A 53 -22.18 -6.72 -6.98
C GLU A 53 -22.21 -5.39 -6.18
N GLU A 54 -21.39 -5.26 -5.14
CA GLU A 54 -21.25 -4.02 -4.35
C GLU A 54 -20.72 -2.87 -5.21
N ILE A 55 -19.71 -3.13 -6.06
CA ILE A 55 -19.19 -2.13 -7.01
C ILE A 55 -20.29 -1.65 -7.96
N ALA A 56 -21.04 -2.58 -8.57
CA ALA A 56 -22.11 -2.24 -9.50
C ALA A 56 -23.27 -1.48 -8.84
N GLN A 57 -23.51 -1.70 -7.54
CA GLN A 57 -24.49 -0.92 -6.77
C GLN A 57 -23.96 0.48 -6.47
N GLN A 58 -22.67 0.59 -6.12
CA GLN A 58 -22.07 1.86 -5.73
C GLN A 58 -21.76 2.77 -6.90
N GLU A 59 -21.34 2.23 -8.05
CA GLU A 59 -21.12 3.00 -9.29
C GLU A 59 -22.38 3.73 -9.78
N LYS A 60 -23.57 3.20 -9.45
CA LYS A 60 -24.85 3.88 -9.75
C LYS A 60 -25.10 5.11 -8.89
N LEU A 61 -24.47 5.20 -7.73
CA LEU A 61 -24.61 6.33 -6.81
C LEU A 61 -23.50 7.34 -7.06
N LEU A 62 -22.24 6.94 -6.84
CA LEU A 62 -21.07 7.80 -6.94
C LEU A 62 -19.80 6.98 -7.19
N PRO A 63 -18.79 7.52 -7.90
CA PRO A 63 -17.49 6.87 -8.04
C PRO A 63 -16.91 6.54 -6.67
N HIS A 64 -16.58 5.27 -6.43
CA HIS A 64 -16.01 4.80 -5.18
C HIS A 64 -14.75 3.96 -5.44
N PRO A 65 -13.76 3.99 -4.53
CA PRO A 65 -12.64 3.08 -4.60
C PRO A 65 -13.13 1.64 -4.42
N SER A 66 -12.69 0.73 -5.29
CA SER A 66 -13.08 -0.68 -5.25
C SER A 66 -12.18 -1.53 -4.35
N GLN A 67 -10.97 -1.05 -4.06
CA GLN A 67 -9.96 -1.72 -3.25
C GLN A 67 -9.02 -0.74 -2.55
N THR A 68 -8.44 -1.19 -1.43
CA THR A 68 -7.53 -0.41 -0.57
C THR A 68 -6.08 -0.41 -1.02
N GLN A 69 -5.66 -1.42 -1.78
CA GLN A 69 -4.26 -1.60 -2.15
C GLN A 69 -3.71 -0.41 -2.94
N ARG A 70 -2.47 -0.04 -2.63
CA ARG A 70 -1.65 0.89 -3.40
C ARG A 70 -0.38 0.19 -3.82
N ILE A 71 0.00 0.39 -5.09
CA ILE A 71 1.26 -0.09 -5.65
C ILE A 71 1.94 1.11 -6.28
N ILE A 72 3.15 1.43 -5.81
CA ILE A 72 3.96 2.52 -6.34
C ILE A 72 5.31 1.98 -6.81
N TYR A 73 5.94 2.68 -7.74
CA TYR A 73 7.20 2.31 -8.38
C TYR A 73 8.22 3.45 -8.23
N PRO A 74 8.87 3.59 -7.07
CA PRO A 74 9.64 4.80 -6.74
C PRO A 74 10.84 5.03 -7.67
N ASP A 75 11.49 3.95 -8.11
CA ASP A 75 12.72 4.04 -8.93
C ASP A 75 12.46 4.18 -10.44
N ALA A 76 11.21 3.99 -10.89
CA ALA A 76 10.85 4.02 -12.31
C ALA A 76 10.56 5.44 -12.85
N GLY A 77 11.38 6.42 -12.46
CA GLY A 77 11.40 7.74 -13.10
C GLY A 77 10.22 8.67 -12.79
N GLY A 78 9.56 8.58 -11.64
CA GLY A 78 8.67 9.68 -11.24
C GLY A 78 7.69 9.49 -10.08
N ALA A 79 7.47 8.29 -9.54
CA ALA A 79 6.62 8.16 -8.35
C ALA A 79 7.39 8.59 -7.11
N SER A 80 6.81 9.47 -6.29
CA SER A 80 7.35 9.78 -4.98
C SER A 80 7.41 8.52 -4.12
N TRP A 81 8.39 8.46 -3.21
CA TRP A 81 8.40 7.44 -2.16
C TRP A 81 7.09 7.48 -1.36
N TRP A 82 6.75 6.39 -0.69
CA TRP A 82 5.58 6.33 0.16
C TRP A 82 5.66 7.38 1.27
N ASP A 83 4.58 8.16 1.45
CA ASP A 83 4.53 9.27 2.40
C ASP A 83 3.18 9.33 3.14
N MET A 84 3.14 10.15 4.19
CA MET A 84 1.94 10.29 5.03
C MET A 84 0.71 10.80 4.26
N PRO A 85 0.80 11.80 3.36
CA PRO A 85 -0.33 12.18 2.51
C PRO A 85 -0.95 11.02 1.73
N GLN A 86 -0.13 10.15 1.12
CA GLN A 86 -0.61 8.96 0.43
C GLN A 86 -1.31 7.97 1.38
N LEU A 87 -0.75 7.76 2.58
CA LEU A 87 -1.36 6.93 3.62
C LEU A 87 -2.71 7.47 4.09
N ILE A 88 -2.84 8.79 4.27
CA ILE A 88 -4.10 9.44 4.66
C ILE A 88 -5.17 9.20 3.59
N GLU A 89 -4.84 9.42 2.31
CA GLU A 89 -5.77 9.18 1.21
C GLU A 89 -6.17 7.70 1.11
N GLN A 90 -5.21 6.79 1.28
CA GLN A 90 -5.51 5.36 1.33
C GLN A 90 -6.45 5.02 2.51
N THR A 91 -6.21 5.59 3.68
CA THR A 91 -7.04 5.35 4.88
C THR A 91 -8.46 5.87 4.68
N LYS A 92 -8.64 7.05 4.08
CA LYS A 92 -9.96 7.60 3.72
C LYS A 92 -10.72 6.67 2.79
N ASP A 93 -10.04 6.13 1.77
CA ASP A 93 -10.64 5.18 0.84
C ASP A 93 -10.99 3.85 1.52
N THR A 94 -10.15 3.37 2.43
CA THR A 94 -10.40 2.19 3.27
C THR A 94 -11.65 2.37 4.12
N ILE A 95 -11.86 3.54 4.72
CA ILE A 95 -13.08 3.85 5.48
C ILE A 95 -14.31 3.76 4.58
N LYS A 96 -14.28 4.37 3.39
CA LYS A 96 -15.40 4.30 2.42
C LYS A 96 -15.73 2.85 2.03
N ILE A 97 -14.70 2.03 1.78
CA ILE A 97 -14.89 0.61 1.44
C ILE A 97 -15.47 -0.15 2.64
N PHE A 98 -14.97 0.12 3.84
CA PHE A 98 -15.45 -0.50 5.06
C PHE A 98 -16.92 -0.18 5.32
N ASP A 99 -17.35 1.07 5.14
CA ASP A 99 -18.73 1.51 5.36
C ASP A 99 -19.73 0.82 4.42
N VAL A 100 -19.33 0.56 3.17
CA VAL A 100 -20.14 -0.21 2.22
C VAL A 100 -20.23 -1.68 2.64
N LYS A 101 -19.09 -2.27 3.03
CA LYS A 101 -18.99 -3.70 3.33
C LYS A 101 -19.60 -4.09 4.68
N TYR A 102 -19.55 -3.20 5.66
CA TYR A 102 -20.02 -3.43 7.03
C TYR A 102 -20.90 -2.27 7.48
N LEU A 103 -22.14 -2.27 7.03
CA LEU A 103 -23.12 -1.23 7.37
C LEU A 103 -23.25 -1.07 8.89
N LYS A 104 -22.95 0.12 9.42
CA LYS A 104 -22.92 0.47 10.86
C LYS A 104 -21.89 -0.32 11.69
N GLY A 105 -20.90 -0.94 11.04
CA GLY A 105 -19.79 -1.58 11.72
C GLY A 105 -18.89 -0.56 12.44
N VAL A 106 -18.30 -0.97 13.55
CA VAL A 106 -17.20 -0.24 14.18
C VAL A 106 -15.91 -0.97 13.85
N THR A 107 -14.90 -0.23 13.40
CA THR A 107 -13.58 -0.78 13.08
C THR A 107 -12.50 -0.16 13.95
N ILE A 108 -11.48 -0.97 14.25
CA ILE A 108 -10.22 -0.54 14.85
C ILE A 108 -9.15 -0.70 13.79
N PHE A 109 -8.43 0.39 13.51
CA PHE A 109 -7.27 0.38 12.62
C PHE A 109 -6.00 0.13 13.43
N ILE A 110 -5.17 -0.78 12.94
CA ILE A 110 -3.91 -1.18 13.56
C ILE A 110 -2.82 -0.94 12.52
N PHE A 111 -1.82 -0.15 12.91
CA PHE A 111 -0.65 0.23 12.12
C PHE A 111 0.61 -0.18 12.90
N ASP A 112 1.73 -0.37 12.20
CA ASP A 112 3.04 -0.49 12.85
C ASP A 112 3.59 0.90 13.24
N CYS A 113 4.71 0.93 13.97
CA CYS A 113 5.33 2.17 14.44
C CYS A 113 6.36 2.74 13.44
N SER A 114 6.08 2.64 12.15
CA SER A 114 6.97 3.24 11.14
C SER A 114 6.94 4.78 11.22
N SER A 115 8.03 5.41 10.81
CA SER A 115 8.18 6.88 10.82
C SER A 115 7.08 7.61 10.04
N THR A 116 6.46 6.94 9.07
CA THR A 116 5.39 7.49 8.24
C THR A 116 4.08 7.64 9.04
N TYR A 117 3.83 6.78 10.03
CA TYR A 117 2.68 6.84 10.94
C TYR A 117 2.90 7.82 12.10
N GLU A 118 4.15 8.03 12.50
CA GLU A 118 4.51 8.95 13.59
C GLU A 118 4.78 10.39 13.12
N ALA A 119 4.67 10.64 11.81
CA ALA A 119 4.90 11.97 11.26
C ALA A 119 3.86 12.97 11.78
N PHE A 120 4.32 14.17 12.13
CA PHE A 120 3.43 15.28 12.45
C PHE A 120 2.65 15.70 11.20
N ALA A 121 1.35 16.00 11.36
CA ALA A 121 0.59 16.59 10.26
C ALA A 121 1.25 17.89 9.82
N SER A 122 1.14 18.20 8.52
CA SER A 122 1.83 19.34 7.90
C SER A 122 1.47 20.69 8.52
N ASP A 123 0.31 20.76 9.17
CA ASP A 123 -0.25 21.93 9.85
C ASP A 123 -0.04 21.93 11.37
N VAL A 124 0.66 20.93 11.92
CA VAL A 124 0.96 20.89 13.36
C VAL A 124 1.95 21.99 13.72
N LEU A 125 1.62 22.71 14.79
CA LEU A 125 2.47 23.71 15.40
C LEU A 125 3.64 23.02 16.12
N LEU A 126 4.83 23.15 15.55
CA LEU A 126 6.05 22.59 16.10
C LEU A 126 6.78 23.65 16.90
N THR A 127 6.80 23.52 18.23
CA THR A 127 7.47 24.47 19.16
C THR A 127 8.95 24.69 18.84
N HIS A 128 9.64 23.69 18.29
CA HIS A 128 11.03 23.81 17.84
C HIS A 128 11.21 24.53 16.47
N LYS A 129 10.11 24.79 15.75
CA LYS A 129 10.08 25.59 14.52
C LYS A 129 9.39 26.95 14.72
N MET A 130 9.03 27.28 15.97
CA MET A 130 8.60 28.63 16.33
C MET A 130 9.87 29.47 16.52
N ASN A 131 10.15 30.37 15.58
CA ASN A 131 11.07 31.50 15.80
C ASN A 131 10.40 32.58 16.66
#